data_AF-A0A348NZU4-F1
#
_entry.id   AF-A0A348NZU4-F1
#
_cell.length_a   1.000
_cell.length_b   1.000
_cell.length_c   1.000
_cell.angle_alpha   90.00
_cell.angle_beta   90.00
_cell.angle_gamma   90.00
#
_symmetry.space_group_name_H-M   'P 1'
#
loop_
_entity.id
_entity.type
_entity.pdbx_description
1 polymer ?
#
loop_
_entity_poly.entity_id
_entity_poly.type
_entity_poly.pdbx_seq_one_letter_code
_entity_poly.pdbx_strand_id
1 'polypeptide(L)'
;MEESKRTESSIPAKKIDIIGFLMVISPLISSIFLWYWFLYIDVIVVMTQYIFVVLALTVLFTTILATIDSHRLGLKVRIFGKKEIYGGSFLKFFIFLLLWMYSYPVYLFRRGKYGGRNLLYPMIFSIVIFIISSSYIYYALELRYVEEDALQRRKLYHRNTR
;
A
#
# COMPACT_ATOMS: atom_id res chain seq x y z
N MET A 1 -29.84 23.44 50.21
CA MET A 1 -30.06 23.69 48.77
C MET A 1 -28.72 23.53 48.07
N GLU A 2 -28.19 22.32 47.97
CA GLU A 2 -28.48 21.31 46.93
C GLU A 2 -28.09 21.78 45.52
N GLU A 3 -26.92 21.28 45.10
CA GLU A 3 -26.69 20.53 43.86
C GLU A 3 -26.96 21.21 42.50
N SER A 4 -25.88 21.53 41.78
CA SER A 4 -25.73 21.07 40.40
C SER A 4 -24.27 21.25 39.96
N LYS A 5 -23.39 20.33 40.39
CA LYS A 5 -22.14 20.09 39.66
C LYS A 5 -22.54 19.41 38.35
N ARG A 6 -22.66 20.19 37.28
CA ARG A 6 -22.73 19.66 35.91
C ARG A 6 -21.47 18.84 35.68
N THR A 7 -21.60 17.52 35.78
CA THR A 7 -20.69 16.58 35.14
C THR A 7 -20.86 16.77 33.64
N GLU A 8 -20.10 17.69 33.06
CA GLU A 8 -19.77 17.65 31.64
C GLU A 8 -19.01 16.36 31.39
N SER A 9 -19.77 15.31 31.08
CA SER A 9 -19.30 14.12 30.41
C SER A 9 -18.74 14.53 29.04
N SER A 10 -17.52 15.06 29.05
CA SER A 10 -16.71 15.23 27.85
C SER A 10 -16.28 13.84 27.41
N ILE A 11 -17.17 13.15 26.67
CA ILE A 11 -16.77 11.99 25.88
C ILE A 11 -15.58 12.49 25.04
N PRO A 12 -14.35 11.99 25.27
CA PRO A 12 -13.20 12.49 24.54
C PRO A 12 -13.48 12.20 23.06
N ALA A 13 -13.61 13.25 22.26
CA ALA A 13 -13.78 13.13 20.82
C ALA A 13 -12.64 12.25 20.30
N LYS A 14 -12.95 11.01 19.94
CA LYS A 14 -12.00 10.02 19.47
C LYS A 14 -11.36 10.58 18.21
N LYS A 15 -10.15 11.15 18.36
CA LYS A 15 -9.45 11.82 17.27
C LYS A 15 -9.31 10.84 16.11
N ILE A 16 -9.89 11.19 14.97
CA ILE A 16 -9.87 10.34 13.78
C ILE A 16 -8.41 10.20 13.33
N ASP A 17 -7.94 8.96 13.21
CA ASP A 17 -6.58 8.63 12.77
C ASP A 17 -6.51 8.65 11.24
N ILE A 18 -6.53 9.86 10.67
CA ILE A 18 -6.58 10.07 9.21
C ILE A 18 -5.37 9.45 8.51
N ILE A 19 -4.17 9.63 9.07
CA ILE A 19 -2.95 9.09 8.45
C ILE A 19 -2.99 7.56 8.46
N GLY A 20 -3.33 6.95 9.59
CA GLY A 20 -3.52 5.49 9.66
C GLY A 20 -4.60 4.98 8.72
N PHE A 21 -5.70 5.72 8.54
CA PHE A 21 -6.74 5.36 7.58
C PHE A 21 -6.23 5.42 6.13
N LEU A 22 -5.54 6.49 5.74
CA LEU A 22 -4.96 6.65 4.40
C LEU A 22 -3.96 5.55 4.06
N MET A 23 -3.17 5.13 5.05
CA MET A 23 -2.24 4.02 4.96
C MET A 23 -2.93 2.70 4.59
N VAL A 24 -4.08 2.41 5.21
CA VAL A 24 -4.87 1.20 4.96
C VAL A 24 -5.64 1.26 3.64
N ILE A 25 -6.24 2.40 3.31
CA ILE A 25 -7.11 2.51 2.13
C ILE A 25 -6.31 2.62 0.82
N SER A 26 -5.06 3.08 0.87
CA SER A 26 -4.23 3.31 -0.33
C SER A 26 -4.09 2.06 -1.23
N PRO A 27 -3.73 0.86 -0.73
CA PRO A 27 -3.68 -0.33 -1.57
C PRO A 27 -5.05 -0.75 -2.11
N LEU A 28 -6.14 -0.51 -1.37
CA LEU A 28 -7.50 -0.77 -1.85
C LEU A 28 -7.88 0.14 -3.01
N ILE A 29 -7.62 1.44 -2.90
CA ILE A 29 -7.83 2.41 -3.99
C ILE A 29 -7.00 2.02 -5.22
N SER A 30 -5.76 1.63 -4.99
CA SER A 30 -4.86 1.17 -6.07
C SER A 30 -5.39 -0.10 -6.75
N SER A 31 -5.98 -1.02 -5.98
CA SER A 31 -6.65 -2.23 -6.51
C SER A 31 -7.84 -1.87 -7.40
N ILE A 32 -8.72 -0.98 -6.92
CA ILE A 32 -9.89 -0.52 -7.68
C ILE A 32 -9.45 0.15 -8.98
N PHE A 33 -8.41 0.99 -8.91
CA PHE A 33 -7.84 1.66 -10.06
C PHE A 33 -7.28 0.67 -11.10
N LEU A 34 -6.57 -0.37 -10.65
CA LEU A 34 -6.09 -1.45 -11.53
C LEU A 34 -7.23 -2.19 -12.21
N TRP A 35 -8.30 -2.52 -11.49
CA TRP A 35 -9.47 -3.19 -12.05
C TRP A 35 -10.20 -2.32 -13.06
N TYR A 36 -10.41 -1.04 -12.74
CA TYR A 36 -10.97 -0.08 -13.68
C TYR A 36 -10.13 -0.04 -14.96
N TRP A 37 -8.82 0.10 -14.83
CA TRP A 37 -7.93 0.13 -15.99
C TRP A 37 -8.01 -1.18 -16.80
N PHE A 38 -8.02 -2.34 -16.13
CA PHE A 38 -8.10 -3.66 -16.74
C PHE A 38 -9.39 -3.91 -17.52
N LEU A 39 -10.51 -3.34 -17.08
CA LEU A 39 -11.79 -3.51 -17.74
C LEU A 39 -12.01 -2.55 -18.92
N TYR A 40 -11.39 -1.36 -18.89
CA TYR A 40 -11.71 -0.29 -19.83
C TYR A 40 -10.60 0.08 -20.81
N ILE A 41 -9.35 -0.37 -20.61
CA ILE A 41 -8.22 0.00 -21.48
C ILE A 41 -7.71 -1.24 -22.21
N ASP A 42 -7.86 -1.23 -23.54
CA ASP A 42 -7.64 -2.39 -24.41
C ASP A 42 -6.17 -2.58 -24.84
N VAL A 43 -5.27 -1.67 -24.46
CA VAL A 43 -3.87 -1.69 -24.92
C VAL A 43 -3.00 -2.52 -23.97
N ILE A 44 -2.80 -3.79 -24.31
CA ILE A 44 -2.12 -4.80 -23.46
C ILE A 44 -0.68 -4.41 -23.07
N VAL A 45 0.15 -4.00 -24.04
CA VAL A 45 1.58 -3.66 -23.78
C VAL A 45 1.70 -2.48 -22.82
N VAL A 46 0.83 -1.49 -22.98
CA VAL A 46 0.72 -0.32 -22.11
C VAL A 46 0.27 -0.80 -20.73
N MET A 47 -0.78 -1.60 -20.62
CA MET A 47 -1.29 -2.09 -19.34
C MET A 47 -0.25 -2.79 -18.45
N THR A 48 0.60 -3.67 -18.99
CA THR A 48 1.60 -4.40 -18.19
C THR A 48 2.58 -3.46 -17.49
N GLN A 49 3.04 -2.40 -18.16
CA GLN A 49 3.94 -1.40 -17.56
C GLN A 49 3.25 -0.60 -16.46
N TYR A 50 1.96 -0.30 -16.63
CA TYR A 50 1.21 0.52 -15.68
C TYR A 50 0.94 -0.22 -14.36
N ILE A 51 0.87 -1.56 -14.37
CA ILE A 51 0.81 -2.34 -13.12
C ILE A 51 2.01 -2.04 -12.23
N PHE A 52 3.22 -2.06 -12.79
CA PHE A 52 4.44 -1.75 -12.05
C PHE A 52 4.48 -0.31 -11.57
N VAL A 53 3.99 0.63 -12.37
CA VAL A 53 3.86 2.04 -11.97
C VAL A 53 2.91 2.18 -10.78
N VAL A 54 1.73 1.55 -10.83
CA VAL A 54 0.77 1.58 -9.73
C VAL A 54 1.38 0.95 -8.48
N LEU A 55 2.01 -0.22 -8.59
CA LEU A 55 2.72 -0.87 -7.47
C LEU A 55 3.76 0.06 -6.84
N ALA A 56 4.62 0.67 -7.66
CA ALA A 56 5.65 1.59 -7.20
C ALA A 56 5.05 2.82 -6.52
N LEU A 57 4.01 3.42 -7.09
CA LEU A 57 3.32 4.57 -6.51
C LEU A 57 2.63 4.22 -5.19
N THR A 58 1.97 3.06 -5.09
CA THR A 58 1.34 2.61 -3.84
C THR A 58 2.37 2.40 -2.74
N VAL A 59 3.48 1.71 -3.04
CA VAL A 59 4.57 1.48 -2.09
C VAL A 59 5.22 2.80 -1.66
N LEU A 60 5.50 3.69 -2.61
CA LEU A 60 6.09 5.00 -2.34
C LEU A 60 5.16 5.86 -1.48
N PHE A 61 3.88 5.95 -1.85
CA PHE A 61 2.89 6.75 -1.14
C PHE A 61 2.70 6.26 0.30
N THR A 62 2.49 4.96 0.48
CA THR A 62 2.36 4.37 1.82
C THR A 62 3.63 4.53 2.64
N THR A 63 4.80 4.46 2.02
CA THR A 63 6.10 4.71 2.67
C THR A 63 6.25 6.15 3.16
N ILE A 64 5.83 7.13 2.35
CA ILE A 64 5.81 8.54 2.75
C ILE A 64 4.90 8.72 3.96
N LEU A 65 3.68 8.17 3.91
CA LEU A 65 2.74 8.22 5.04
C LEU A 65 3.32 7.56 6.30
N ALA A 66 3.91 6.38 6.18
CA ALA A 66 4.54 5.68 7.30
C ALA A 66 5.68 6.49 7.91
N THR A 67 6.48 7.15 7.09
CA THR A 67 7.59 7.98 7.54
C THR A 67 7.07 9.17 8.34
N ILE A 68 6.09 9.91 7.79
CA ILE A 68 5.47 11.07 8.46
C ILE A 68 4.82 10.64 9.78
N ASP A 69 4.05 9.56 9.76
CA ASP A 69 3.34 9.05 10.94
C ASP A 69 4.32 8.55 12.01
N SER A 70 5.39 7.86 11.60
CA SER A 70 6.44 7.39 12.52
C SER A 70 7.25 8.53 13.14
N HIS A 71 7.41 9.65 12.43
CA HIS A 71 8.05 10.84 12.96
C HIS A 71 7.13 11.53 13.97
N ARG A 72 5.85 11.71 13.62
CA ARG A 72 4.82 12.30 14.48
C ARG A 72 4.62 11.51 15.77
N LEU A 73 4.63 10.18 15.71
CA LEU A 73 4.48 9.30 16.87
C LEU A 73 5.79 9.08 17.65
N GLY A 74 6.90 9.70 17.23
CA GLY A 74 8.18 9.58 17.94
C GLY A 74 8.77 8.18 17.93
N LEU A 75 8.51 7.38 16.88
CA LEU A 75 8.98 6.00 16.79
C LEU A 75 10.51 5.98 16.81
N LYS A 76 11.09 5.20 17.72
CA LYS A 76 12.54 5.02 17.82
C LYS A 76 12.97 3.81 17.03
N VAL A 77 14.05 3.93 16.27
CA VAL A 77 14.62 2.82 15.50
C VAL A 77 15.66 2.13 16.37
N ARG A 78 15.44 0.86 16.69
CA ARG A 78 16.43 0.04 17.40
C ARG A 78 17.16 -0.83 16.38
N ILE A 79 18.43 -0.55 16.15
CA ILE A 79 19.34 -1.43 15.41
C ILE A 79 19.95 -2.39 16.45
N PHE A 80 19.93 -3.69 16.15
CA PHE A 80 20.34 -4.77 17.06
C PHE A 80 21.62 -4.42 17.83
N GLY A 81 21.57 -4.51 19.17
CA GLY A 81 22.74 -4.36 20.04
C GLY A 81 23.21 -2.93 20.36
N LYS A 82 22.63 -1.86 19.78
CA LYS A 82 23.00 -0.47 20.11
C LYS A 82 21.83 0.32 20.70
N LYS A 83 22.19 1.29 21.57
CA LYS A 83 21.31 2.31 22.19
C LYS A 83 20.31 2.83 21.16
N GLU A 84 19.07 3.09 21.59
CA GLU A 84 18.00 3.61 20.73
C GLU A 84 18.48 4.86 19.99
N ILE A 85 18.86 4.71 18.73
CA ILE A 85 19.21 5.85 17.89
C ILE A 85 17.89 6.42 17.41
N TYR A 86 17.71 7.73 17.56
CA TYR A 86 16.73 8.46 16.78
C TYR A 86 17.15 8.36 15.31
N GLY A 87 16.79 7.24 14.65
CA GLY A 87 16.98 7.10 13.23
C GLY A 87 16.28 8.28 12.57
N GLY A 88 17.05 9.12 11.88
CA GLY A 88 16.50 10.28 11.19
C GLY A 88 15.37 9.87 10.23
N SER A 89 14.46 10.80 9.93
CA SER A 89 13.31 10.55 9.05
C SER A 89 13.71 9.89 7.73
N PHE A 90 14.89 10.25 7.21
CA PHE A 90 15.46 9.65 6.00
C PHE A 90 15.75 8.15 6.15
N LEU A 91 16.37 7.73 7.26
CA LEU A 91 16.65 6.30 7.50
C LEU A 91 15.36 5.49 7.60
N LYS A 92 14.34 6.04 8.28
CA LYS A 92 13.02 5.40 8.40
C LYS A 92 12.35 5.26 7.03
N PHE A 93 12.43 6.29 6.20
CA PHE A 93 11.92 6.26 4.82
C PHE A 93 12.54 5.12 4.02
N PHE A 94 13.87 4.97 4.02
CA PHE A 94 14.53 3.88 3.29
C PHE A 94 14.20 2.50 3.85
N ILE A 95 14.07 2.35 5.17
CA ILE A 95 13.62 1.10 5.80
C ILE A 95 12.20 0.75 5.36
N PHE A 96 11.29 1.74 5.33
CA PHE A 96 9.93 1.53 4.85
C PHE A 96 9.86 1.25 3.36
N LEU A 97 10.71 1.89 2.55
CA LEU A 97 10.73 1.69 1.11
C LEU A 97 11.28 0.31 0.73
N LEU A 98 12.47 -0.03 1.22
CA LEU A 98 13.20 -1.23 0.81
C LEU A 98 12.65 -2.51 1.44
N LEU A 99 12.18 -2.41 2.69
CA LEU A 99 11.63 -3.55 3.43
C LEU A 99 10.11 -3.47 3.54
N TRP A 100 9.43 -2.78 2.61
CA TRP A 100 8.00 -2.45 2.71
C TRP A 100 7.13 -3.63 3.15
N MET A 101 7.32 -4.79 2.53
CA MET A 101 6.53 -6.00 2.82
C MET A 101 6.63 -6.47 4.28
N TYR A 102 7.72 -6.13 4.98
CA TYR A 102 7.95 -6.50 6.38
C TYR A 102 7.87 -5.30 7.34
N SER A 103 8.56 -4.21 7.04
CA SER A 103 8.64 -3.03 7.90
C SER A 103 7.29 -2.34 8.05
N TYR A 104 6.46 -2.37 7.01
CA TYR A 104 5.16 -1.72 7.01
C TYR A 104 4.12 -2.41 7.93
N PRO A 105 3.87 -3.74 7.83
CA PRO A 105 3.03 -4.43 8.81
C PRO A 105 3.57 -4.31 10.25
N VAL A 106 4.88 -4.50 10.43
CA VAL A 106 5.52 -4.41 11.76
C VAL A 106 5.33 -3.02 12.37
N TYR A 107 5.43 -1.96 11.55
CA TYR A 107 5.16 -0.60 11.99
C TYR A 107 3.71 -0.41 12.44
N LEU A 108 2.73 -0.85 11.64
CA LEU A 108 1.31 -0.70 11.98
C LEU A 108 0.87 -1.54 13.19
N PHE A 109 1.61 -2.61 13.51
CA PHE A 109 1.47 -3.32 14.77
C PHE A 109 2.07 -2.51 15.94
N ARG A 110 3.29 -2.00 15.76
CA ARG A 110 4.03 -1.30 16.82
C ARG A 110 3.48 0.09 17.13
N ARG A 111 2.81 0.77 16.19
CA ARG A 111 2.22 2.12 16.40
C ARG A 111 1.28 2.20 17.60
N GLY A 112 0.67 1.07 17.99
CA GLY A 112 -0.13 0.93 19.20
C GLY A 112 0.61 1.34 20.48
N LYS A 113 1.93 1.10 20.53
CA LYS A 113 2.79 1.45 21.67
C LYS A 113 3.23 2.91 21.69
N TYR A 114 2.98 3.65 20.60
CA TYR A 114 3.42 5.04 20.40
C TYR A 114 2.23 6.01 20.29
N GLY A 115 1.06 5.62 20.81
CA GLY A 115 -0.15 6.46 20.84
C GLY A 115 -1.01 6.43 19.56
N GLY A 116 -0.66 5.60 18.58
CA GLY A 116 -1.51 5.33 17.40
C GLY A 116 -2.45 4.14 17.62
N ARG A 117 -3.45 3.95 16.76
CA ARG A 117 -4.29 2.72 16.78
C ARG A 117 -3.54 1.56 16.13
N ASN A 118 -3.66 0.34 16.66
CA ASN A 118 -3.15 -0.83 15.96
C ASN A 118 -4.00 -1.06 14.68
N LEU A 119 -3.34 -1.01 13.52
CA LEU A 119 -3.97 -1.15 12.21
C LEU A 119 -3.40 -2.34 11.43
N LEU A 120 -2.75 -3.28 12.12
CA LEU A 120 -2.16 -4.47 11.49
C LEU A 120 -3.20 -5.26 10.68
N TYR A 121 -4.30 -5.67 11.32
CA TYR A 121 -5.34 -6.48 10.67
C TYR A 121 -5.99 -5.81 9.45
N PRO A 122 -6.52 -4.57 9.55
CA PRO A 122 -7.12 -3.92 8.39
C PRO A 122 -6.08 -3.67 7.28
N MET A 123 -4.80 -3.47 7.62
CA MET A 123 -3.77 -3.38 6.61
C MET A 123 -3.48 -4.71 5.93
N ILE A 124 -3.31 -5.80 6.68
CA ILE A 124 -3.07 -7.13 6.10
C ILE A 124 -4.19 -7.45 5.09
N PHE A 125 -5.43 -7.21 5.47
CA PHE A 125 -6.58 -7.36 4.57
C PHE A 125 -6.43 -6.54 3.28
N SER A 126 -6.06 -5.26 3.39
CA SER A 126 -5.82 -4.37 2.24
C SER A 126 -4.66 -4.83 1.35
N ILE A 127 -3.53 -5.23 1.94
CA ILE A 127 -2.36 -5.76 1.21
C ILE A 127 -2.73 -7.04 0.47
N VAL A 128 -3.44 -7.97 1.11
CA VAL A 128 -3.84 -9.24 0.50
C VAL A 128 -4.71 -8.99 -0.73
N ILE A 129 -5.71 -8.12 -0.63
CA ILE A 129 -6.56 -7.75 -1.79
C ILE A 129 -5.71 -7.15 -2.91
N PHE A 130 -4.79 -6.25 -2.58
CA PHE A 130 -3.94 -5.59 -3.56
C PHE A 130 -2.97 -6.56 -4.26
N ILE A 131 -2.31 -7.44 -3.50
CA ILE A 131 -1.42 -8.47 -4.06
C ILE A 131 -2.21 -9.44 -4.94
N ILE A 132 -3.35 -9.94 -4.48
CA ILE A 132 -4.19 -10.87 -5.27
C ILE A 132 -4.66 -10.19 -6.55
N SER A 133 -5.16 -8.95 -6.47
CA SER A 133 -5.67 -8.21 -7.63
C SER A 133 -4.57 -7.92 -8.65
N SER A 134 -3.45 -7.36 -8.20
CA SER A 134 -2.32 -7.04 -9.08
C SER A 134 -1.72 -8.30 -9.72
N SER A 135 -1.57 -9.39 -8.96
CA SER A 135 -1.07 -10.66 -9.49
C SER A 135 -2.02 -11.25 -10.52
N TYR A 136 -3.32 -11.30 -10.21
CA TYR A 136 -4.33 -11.84 -11.12
C TYR A 136 -4.35 -11.07 -12.45
N ILE A 137 -4.40 -9.74 -12.39
CA ILE A 137 -4.41 -8.88 -13.58
C ILE A 137 -3.12 -9.07 -14.38
N TYR A 138 -1.96 -9.12 -13.71
CA TYR A 138 -0.68 -9.37 -14.38
C TYR A 138 -0.67 -10.70 -15.14
N TYR A 139 -1.07 -11.80 -14.50
CA TYR A 139 -1.16 -13.11 -15.15
C TYR A 139 -2.17 -13.11 -16.30
N ALA A 140 -3.31 -12.46 -16.15
CA ALA A 140 -4.32 -12.37 -17.20
C ALA A 140 -3.82 -11.61 -18.43
N LEU A 141 -3.06 -10.54 -18.25
CA LEU A 141 -2.45 -9.77 -19.35
C LEU A 141 -1.32 -10.53 -20.02
N GLU A 142 -0.47 -11.22 -19.26
CA GLU A 142 0.63 -12.02 -19.80
C GLU A 142 0.09 -13.11 -20.73
N LEU A 143 -0.99 -13.79 -20.31
CA LEU A 143 -1.66 -14.81 -21.14
C LEU A 143 -2.19 -14.22 -22.45
N ARG A 144 -2.85 -13.05 -22.40
CA ARG A 144 -3.34 -12.36 -23.60
C ARG A 144 -2.21 -11.93 -24.53
N TYR A 145 -1.12 -11.41 -23.98
CA TYR A 145 0.05 -11.00 -24.75
C TYR A 145 0.67 -12.18 -25.52
N VAL A 146 0.83 -13.33 -24.88
CA VAL A 146 1.36 -14.55 -25.52
C VAL A 146 0.45 -15.04 -26.65
N GLU A 147 -0.87 -15.01 -26.46
CA GLU A 147 -1.83 -15.43 -27.47
C GLU A 147 -1.81 -14.51 -28.71
N GLU A 148 -1.74 -13.19 -28.49
CA GLU A 148 -1.64 -12.21 -29.58
C GLU A 148 -0.34 -12.33 -30.38
N ASP A 149 0.81 -12.53 -29.73
CA ASP A 149 2.08 -12.74 -30.43
C ASP A 149 2.04 -14.03 -31.26
N ALA A 150 1.48 -15.11 -30.72
CA ALA A 150 1.30 -16.36 -31.45
C ALA A 150 0.41 -16.19 -32.70
N LEU A 151 -0.69 -15.43 -32.59
CA LEU A 151 -1.57 -15.10 -33.71
C LEU A 151 -0.87 -14.23 -34.76
N GLN A 152 -0.11 -13.22 -34.35
CA GLN A 152 0.65 -12.36 -35.26
C GLN A 152 1.69 -13.17 -36.04
N ARG A 153 2.45 -14.05 -35.38
CA ARG A 153 3.40 -14.95 -36.04
C ARG A 153 2.73 -15.84 -37.07
N ARG A 154 1.58 -16.47 -36.73
CA ARG A 154 0.81 -17.30 -37.67
C ARG A 154 0.36 -16.52 -38.90
N LYS A 155 -0.13 -15.29 -38.73
CA LYS A 155 -0.53 -14.42 -39.85
C LYS A 155 0.65 -14.07 -40.75
N LEU A 156 1.83 -13.81 -40.19
CA LEU A 156 3.06 -13.54 -40.95
C LEU A 156 3.51 -14.75 -41.77
N TYR A 157 3.48 -15.95 -41.19
CA TYR A 157 3.80 -17.19 -41.93
C TYR A 157 2.89 -17.38 -43.14
N HIS A 158 1.56 -17.27 -42.97
CA HIS A 158 0.63 -17.43 -44.08
C HIS A 158 0.76 -16.35 -45.17
N ARG A 159 1.21 -15.14 -44.81
CA ARG A 159 1.45 -14.06 -45.77
C ARG A 159 2.69 -14.31 -46.63
N ASN A 160 3.73 -14.91 -46.07
CA ASN A 160 5.00 -15.15 -46.78
C ASN A 160 4.97 -16.44 -47.64
N THR A 161 4.02 -17.33 -47.45
CA THR A 161 3.85 -18.57 -48.24
C THR A 161 2.85 -18.45 -49.40
N ARG A 162 2.33 -17.25 -49.66
CA ARG A 162 1.51 -16.92 -50.84
C ARG A 162 2.31 -16.02 -51.77
#